data_AF-A0A3D3K0N9-F1
#
_entry.id   AF-A0A3D3K0N9-F1
#
_cell.length_a   1.000
_cell.length_b   1.000
_cell.length_c   1.000
_cell.angle_alpha   90.00
_cell.angle_beta   90.00
_cell.angle_gamma   90.00
#
_symmetry.space_group_name_H-M   'P 1'
#
loop_
_entity.id
_entity.type
_entity.pdbx_description
1 polymer ?
#
loop_
_entity_poly.entity_id
_entity_poly.type
_entity_poly.pdbx_seq_one_letter_code
_entity_poly.pdbx_strand_id
1 'polypeptide(L)'
;MKKHIFTSITICLSILGYSQYLSPKSQDRAIKKERKELVKQYAKLEKSMKSIHAQKGNAIPPNAYNEQDFQETMNPKTGAPEFYKLLDLKADLDAGKFKPKEPLSLLTNIGGNNGSDKSVINQPWTERGPYRVGGRTRAIMFDPNDQTGKRVFAGGVSGG
;
A
#
# COMPACT_ATOMS: atom_id res chain seq x y z
N MET A 1 45.44 -26.31 8.71
CA MET A 1 44.35 -26.00 7.75
C MET A 1 42.95 -26.08 8.38
N LYS A 2 42.54 -27.20 9.01
CA LYS A 2 41.18 -27.36 9.59
C LYS A 2 40.79 -26.33 10.67
N LYS A 3 41.73 -25.87 11.52
CA LYS A 3 41.48 -24.87 12.57
C LYS A 3 41.16 -23.47 12.01
N HIS A 4 41.85 -23.05 10.94
CA HIS A 4 41.60 -21.76 10.28
C HIS A 4 40.27 -21.73 9.52
N ILE A 5 39.83 -22.89 9.01
CA ILE A 5 38.51 -23.06 8.39
C ILE A 5 37.41 -22.89 9.45
N PHE A 6 37.55 -23.51 10.62
CA PHE A 6 36.58 -23.37 11.72
C PHE A 6 36.48 -21.94 12.25
N THR A 7 37.61 -21.23 12.40
CA THR A 7 37.61 -19.82 12.83
C THR A 7 36.99 -18.91 11.77
N SER A 8 37.21 -19.18 10.48
CA SER A 8 36.60 -18.39 9.40
C SER A 8 35.08 -18.58 9.34
N ILE A 9 34.59 -19.80 9.59
CA ILE A 9 33.14 -20.11 9.59
C ILE A 9 32.45 -19.42 10.78
N THR A 10 33.06 -19.43 11.96
CA THR A 10 32.50 -18.76 13.15
C THR A 10 32.45 -17.24 13.00
N ILE A 11 33.46 -16.63 12.39
CA ILE A 11 33.45 -15.20 12.06
C ILE A 11 32.36 -14.87 11.02
N CYS A 12 32.19 -15.73 10.00
CA CYS A 12 31.17 -15.50 8.98
C CYS A 12 29.74 -15.61 9.56
N LEU A 13 29.50 -16.58 10.44
CA LEU A 13 28.22 -16.75 11.14
C LEU A 13 27.90 -15.59 12.09
N SER A 14 28.90 -15.02 12.78
CA SER A 14 28.68 -13.86 13.65
C SER A 14 28.38 -12.59 12.86
N ILE A 15 29.04 -12.38 11.72
CA ILE A 15 28.76 -11.26 10.80
C ILE A 15 27.35 -11.40 10.19
N LEU A 16 26.97 -12.60 9.76
CA LEU A 16 25.63 -12.89 9.22
C LEU A 16 24.54 -12.68 10.28
N GLY A 17 24.74 -13.17 11.51
CA GLY A 17 23.80 -12.95 12.61
C GLY A 17 23.66 -11.48 13.00
N TYR A 18 24.76 -10.73 13.00
CA TYR A 18 24.74 -9.29 13.29
C TYR A 18 24.06 -8.47 12.18
N SER A 19 24.23 -8.83 10.91
CA SER A 19 23.56 -8.15 9.80
C SER A 19 22.04 -8.38 9.82
N GLN A 20 21.60 -9.61 10.13
CA GLN A 20 20.19 -9.94 10.32
C GLN A 20 19.56 -9.20 11.51
N TYR A 21 20.33 -8.97 12.59
CA TYR A 21 19.88 -8.18 13.74
C TYR A 21 19.76 -6.67 13.44
N LEU A 22 20.63 -6.13 12.58
CA LEU A 22 20.60 -4.70 12.22
C LEU A 22 19.49 -4.35 11.23
N SER A 23 19.09 -5.28 10.36
CA SER A 23 18.08 -5.04 9.30
C SER A 23 16.73 -4.51 9.83
N PRO A 24 16.10 -5.12 10.87
CA PRO A 24 14.87 -4.59 11.47
C PRO A 24 15.07 -3.19 12.06
N LYS A 25 16.16 -2.97 12.80
CA LYS A 25 16.50 -1.66 13.41
C LYS A 25 16.76 -0.57 12.38
N SER A 26 17.27 -0.89 11.20
CA SER A 26 17.40 0.09 10.12
C SER A 26 16.05 0.45 9.51
N GLN A 27 15.16 -0.53 9.32
CA GLN A 27 13.83 -0.32 8.77
C GLN A 27 12.97 0.53 9.71
N ASP A 28 13.00 0.27 11.02
CA ASP A 28 12.29 1.07 12.02
C ASP A 28 12.75 2.53 12.03
N ARG A 29 14.05 2.77 11.86
CA ARG A 29 14.61 4.13 11.77
C ARG A 29 14.13 4.85 10.51
N ALA A 30 14.03 4.15 9.38
CA ALA A 30 13.50 4.71 8.14
C ALA A 30 12.02 5.08 8.28
N ILE A 31 11.19 4.18 8.81
CA ILE A 31 9.76 4.42 9.08
C ILE A 31 9.57 5.62 10.02
N LYS A 32 10.37 5.71 11.08
CA LYS A 32 10.33 6.85 12.03
C LYS A 32 10.67 8.17 11.35
N LYS A 33 11.65 8.17 10.42
CA LYS A 33 12.02 9.35 9.63
C LYS A 33 10.89 9.78 8.70
N GLU A 34 10.28 8.84 7.97
CA GLU A 34 9.15 9.13 7.07
C GLU A 34 7.94 9.66 7.84
N ARG A 35 7.60 9.07 9.00
CA ARG A 35 6.54 9.59 9.88
C ARG A 35 6.82 11.03 10.32
N LYS A 36 8.06 11.34 10.70
CA LYS A 36 8.44 12.70 11.11
C LYS A 36 8.26 13.69 9.96
N GLU A 37 8.56 13.28 8.73
CA GLU A 37 8.41 14.15 7.55
C GLU A 37 6.92 14.38 7.23
N LEU A 38 6.10 13.33 7.27
CA LEU A 38 4.65 13.42 7.13
C LEU A 38 4.05 14.43 8.12
N VAL A 39 4.41 14.36 9.40
CA VAL A 39 3.93 15.28 10.43
C VAL A 39 4.29 16.74 10.11
N LYS A 40 5.50 17.00 9.60
CA LYS A 40 5.89 18.35 9.18
C LYS A 40 5.07 18.84 7.99
N GLN A 41 4.80 17.97 7.01
CA GLN A 41 3.98 18.32 5.85
C GLN A 41 2.56 18.69 6.29
N TYR A 42 1.96 17.93 7.20
CA TYR A 42 0.66 18.27 7.77
C TYR A 42 0.66 19.61 8.51
N ALA A 43 1.67 19.87 9.35
CA ALA A 43 1.79 21.16 10.04
C ALA A 43 1.96 22.34 9.05
N LYS A 44 2.72 22.14 7.97
CA LYS A 44 2.90 23.14 6.90
C LYS A 44 1.57 23.42 6.19
N LEU A 45 0.83 22.37 5.85
CA LEU A 45 -0.46 22.46 5.19
C LEU A 45 -1.48 23.19 6.07
N GLU A 46 -1.59 22.82 7.35
CA GLU A 46 -2.49 23.47 8.32
C GLU A 46 -2.22 24.98 8.42
N LYS A 47 -0.94 25.37 8.50
CA LYS A 47 -0.53 26.79 8.53
C LYS A 47 -0.95 27.52 7.25
N SER A 48 -0.77 26.88 6.10
CA SER A 48 -1.17 27.42 4.79
C SER A 48 -2.69 27.60 4.71
N MET A 49 -3.46 26.59 5.10
CA MET A 49 -4.92 26.62 5.10
C MET A 49 -5.45 27.72 6.02
N LYS A 50 -4.90 27.85 7.23
CA LYS A 50 -5.26 28.92 8.16
C LYS A 50 -5.04 30.32 7.57
N SER A 51 -3.94 30.51 6.84
CA SER A 51 -3.65 31.78 6.14
C SER A 51 -4.68 32.06 5.03
N ILE A 52 -5.06 31.04 4.25
CA ILE A 52 -6.05 31.17 3.17
C ILE A 52 -7.43 31.53 3.74
N HIS A 53 -7.85 30.84 4.81
CA HIS A 53 -9.11 31.13 5.51
C HIS A 53 -9.13 32.55 6.09
N ALA A 54 -8.01 33.01 6.64
CA ALA A 54 -7.89 34.39 7.13
C ALA A 54 -7.98 35.43 6.00
N GLN A 55 -7.37 35.17 4.84
CA GLN A 55 -7.35 36.11 3.70
C GLN A 55 -8.69 36.25 3.00
N LYS A 56 -9.47 35.16 2.88
CA LYS A 56 -10.74 35.19 2.13
C LYS A 56 -11.90 35.79 2.93
N GLY A 57 -11.69 36.12 4.20
CA GLY A 57 -12.76 36.46 5.13
C GLY A 57 -13.77 35.31 5.25
N ASN A 58 -14.72 35.40 6.16
CA ASN A 58 -15.76 34.38 6.35
C ASN A 58 -16.70 34.19 5.12
N ALA A 59 -16.36 34.73 3.95
CA ALA A 59 -17.12 34.64 2.71
C ALA A 59 -17.03 33.26 2.04
N ILE A 60 -15.98 32.48 2.33
CA ILE A 60 -15.90 31.09 1.90
C ILE A 60 -15.77 30.21 3.14
N PRO A 61 -16.79 29.42 3.49
CA PRO A 61 -16.68 28.47 4.58
C PRO A 61 -15.59 27.44 4.26
N PRO A 62 -14.80 26.98 5.26
CA PRO A 62 -13.81 25.92 5.09
C PRO A 62 -14.47 24.71 4.42
N ASN A 63 -13.87 24.20 3.35
CA ASN A 63 -14.35 22.98 2.72
C ASN A 63 -13.66 21.80 3.39
N ALA A 64 -14.08 21.54 4.64
CA ALA A 64 -13.46 20.54 5.51
C ALA A 64 -13.35 19.16 4.83
N TYR A 65 -14.34 18.79 4.02
CA TYR A 65 -14.30 17.55 3.24
C TYR A 65 -13.14 17.53 2.24
N ASN A 66 -12.99 18.56 1.41
CA ASN A 66 -11.91 18.61 0.42
C ASN A 66 -10.53 18.77 1.06
N GLU A 67 -10.44 19.49 2.18
CA GLU A 67 -9.22 19.62 2.96
C GLU A 67 -8.76 18.28 3.53
N GLN A 68 -9.70 17.51 4.09
CA GLN A 68 -9.44 16.17 4.57
C GLN A 68 -9.07 15.22 3.42
N ASP A 69 -9.81 15.19 2.31
CA ASP A 69 -9.48 14.32 1.16
C ASP A 69 -8.11 14.69 0.56
N PHE A 70 -7.74 15.98 0.55
CA PHE A 70 -6.40 16.40 0.16
C PHE A 70 -5.34 15.86 1.14
N GLN A 71 -5.54 16.01 2.45
CA GLN A 71 -4.64 15.49 3.48
C GLN A 71 -4.44 13.98 3.39
N GLU A 72 -5.49 13.24 3.09
CA GLU A 72 -5.48 11.78 2.94
C GLU A 72 -4.85 11.33 1.62
N THR A 73 -4.98 12.13 0.55
CA THR A 73 -4.47 11.80 -0.79
C THR A 73 -3.04 12.30 -1.03
N MET A 74 -2.58 13.26 -0.21
CA MET A 74 -1.27 13.89 -0.35
C MET A 74 -0.13 12.89 -0.18
N ASN A 75 0.82 12.87 -1.11
CA ASN A 75 2.01 12.04 -0.95
C ASN A 75 2.89 12.63 0.18
N PRO A 76 3.30 11.82 1.18
CA PRO A 76 4.07 12.29 2.33
C PRO A 76 5.45 12.86 1.99
N LYS A 77 6.02 12.51 0.84
CA LYS A 77 7.33 12.98 0.38
C LYS A 77 7.23 14.30 -0.36
N THR A 78 6.24 14.45 -1.24
CA THR A 78 6.10 15.63 -2.09
C THR A 78 5.24 16.72 -1.45
N GLY A 79 4.36 16.36 -0.51
CA GLY A 79 3.37 17.29 0.04
C GLY A 79 2.27 17.68 -0.95
N ALA A 80 2.09 16.91 -2.03
CA ALA A 80 1.06 17.14 -3.04
C ALA A 80 0.44 15.81 -3.52
N PRO A 81 -0.83 15.82 -3.97
CA PRO A 81 -1.43 14.68 -4.65
C PRO A 81 -0.77 14.47 -6.03
N GLU A 82 -0.61 13.22 -6.44
CA GLU A 82 0.11 12.85 -7.66
C GLU A 82 -0.86 12.44 -8.78
N PHE A 83 -1.79 13.32 -9.13
CA PHE A 83 -2.82 13.05 -10.15
C PHE A 83 -2.24 12.69 -11.52
N TYR A 84 -1.04 13.17 -11.85
CA TYR A 84 -0.35 12.86 -13.10
C TYR A 84 -0.10 11.35 -13.27
N LYS A 85 0.07 10.60 -12.17
CA LYS A 85 0.22 9.14 -12.21
C LYS A 85 -1.02 8.42 -12.74
N LEU A 86 -2.19 9.06 -12.70
CA LEU A 86 -3.41 8.49 -13.28
C LEU A 86 -3.33 8.44 -14.81
N LEU A 87 -2.66 9.41 -15.45
CA LEU A 87 -2.45 9.42 -16.90
C LEU A 87 -1.50 8.29 -17.30
N ASP A 88 -0.39 8.14 -16.57
CA ASP A 88 0.56 7.05 -16.80
C ASP A 88 -0.11 5.68 -16.57
N LEU A 89 -0.91 5.55 -15.51
CA LEU A 89 -1.66 4.34 -15.21
C LEU A 89 -2.70 4.01 -16.30
N LYS A 90 -3.40 5.03 -16.80
CA LYS A 90 -4.36 4.89 -17.91
C LYS A 90 -3.65 4.36 -19.16
N ALA A 91 -2.50 4.94 -19.51
CA ALA A 91 -1.70 4.50 -20.64
C ALA A 91 -1.20 3.06 -20.47
N ASP A 92 -0.71 2.68 -19.28
CA ASP A 92 -0.32 1.31 -18.95
C ASP A 92 -1.50 0.31 -19.07
N LEU A 93 -2.71 0.73 -18.64
CA LEU A 93 -3.92 -0.08 -18.73
C LEU A 93 -4.35 -0.29 -20.18
N ASP A 94 -4.35 0.78 -20.98
CA ASP A 94 -4.68 0.74 -22.41
C ASP A 94 -3.65 -0.09 -23.19
N ALA A 95 -2.37 -0.03 -22.80
CA ALA A 95 -1.30 -0.89 -23.31
C ALA A 95 -1.45 -2.36 -22.86
N GLY A 96 -2.39 -2.66 -21.97
CA GLY A 96 -2.68 -4.02 -21.51
C GLY A 96 -1.66 -4.58 -20.52
N LYS A 97 -0.84 -3.74 -19.89
CA LYS A 97 0.20 -4.15 -18.91
C LYS A 97 -0.39 -4.92 -17.72
N PHE A 98 -1.64 -4.61 -17.37
CA PHE A 98 -2.37 -5.19 -16.25
C PHE A 98 -3.46 -6.17 -16.68
N LYS A 99 -3.41 -6.66 -17.93
CA LYS A 99 -4.32 -7.73 -18.36
C LYS A 99 -4.13 -8.96 -17.45
N PRO A 100 -5.24 -9.65 -17.11
CA PRO A 100 -5.15 -10.87 -16.34
C PRO A 100 -4.27 -11.88 -17.07
N LYS A 101 -3.26 -12.40 -16.37
CA LYS A 101 -2.37 -13.46 -16.86
C LYS A 101 -2.82 -14.84 -16.39
N GLU A 102 -3.56 -14.88 -15.28
CA GLU A 102 -3.98 -16.10 -14.61
C GLU A 102 -5.47 -16.05 -14.26
N PRO A 103 -6.18 -17.18 -14.23
CA PRO A 103 -7.55 -17.23 -13.74
C PRO A 103 -7.63 -16.91 -12.24
N LEU A 104 -8.79 -16.47 -11.78
CA LEU A 104 -9.03 -16.12 -10.37
C LEU A 104 -8.70 -17.26 -9.40
N SER A 105 -7.84 -17.01 -8.42
CA SER A 105 -7.50 -17.96 -7.36
C SER A 105 -8.72 -18.34 -6.49
N LEU A 106 -9.70 -17.45 -6.35
CA LEU A 106 -10.92 -17.68 -5.57
C LEU A 106 -11.88 -18.68 -6.23
N LEU A 107 -11.70 -18.97 -7.53
CA LEU A 107 -12.54 -19.91 -8.30
C LEU A 107 -11.80 -21.21 -8.64
N THR A 108 -10.50 -21.32 -8.33
CA THR A 108 -9.69 -22.48 -8.74
C THR A 108 -10.14 -23.79 -8.07
N ASN A 109 -10.83 -23.73 -6.93
CA ASN A 109 -11.39 -24.91 -6.25
C ASN A 109 -12.82 -25.30 -6.71
N ILE A 110 -13.45 -24.56 -7.62
CA ILE A 110 -14.78 -24.91 -8.17
C ILE A 110 -14.65 -25.93 -9.33
N GLY A 111 -13.42 -26.23 -9.79
CA GLY A 111 -13.15 -27.26 -10.79
C GLY A 111 -13.03 -28.69 -10.23
N GLY A 112 -13.28 -28.90 -8.95
CA GLY A 112 -13.07 -30.17 -8.26
C GLY A 112 -14.36 -30.81 -7.77
N ASN A 113 -15.35 -31.03 -8.64
CA ASN A 113 -16.22 -32.20 -8.52
C ASN A 113 -17.16 -32.36 -9.72
N ASN A 114 -17.31 -33.61 -10.13
CA ASN A 114 -18.20 -34.11 -11.17
C ASN A 114 -19.67 -33.76 -10.86
N GLY A 115 -20.12 -32.56 -11.25
CA GLY A 115 -21.50 -32.09 -11.10
C GLY A 115 -21.99 -31.45 -12.38
N SER A 116 -23.11 -31.95 -12.89
CA SER A 116 -23.70 -31.71 -14.20
C SER A 116 -24.34 -30.32 -14.44
N ASP A 117 -23.84 -29.24 -13.83
CA ASP A 117 -24.39 -27.88 -14.01
C ASP A 117 -23.57 -27.04 -15.00
N LYS A 118 -23.65 -27.43 -16.28
CA LYS A 118 -22.94 -26.82 -17.43
C LYS A 118 -23.46 -25.45 -17.88
N SER A 119 -24.20 -24.71 -17.06
CA SER A 119 -24.69 -23.37 -17.43
C SER A 119 -23.82 -22.22 -16.89
N VAL A 120 -23.02 -22.45 -15.85
CA VAL A 120 -22.07 -21.45 -15.28
C VAL A 120 -20.61 -21.79 -15.61
N ILE A 121 -20.36 -23.00 -16.13
CA ILE A 121 -19.02 -23.60 -16.35
C ILE A 121 -18.17 -22.91 -17.44
N ASN A 122 -18.74 -22.03 -18.27
CA ASN A 122 -18.00 -21.40 -19.37
C ASN A 122 -17.73 -19.89 -19.23
N GLN A 123 -18.06 -19.25 -18.10
CA GLN A 123 -17.78 -17.83 -17.87
C GLN A 123 -17.12 -17.63 -16.50
N PRO A 124 -15.85 -18.05 -16.33
CA PRO A 124 -15.15 -17.73 -15.09
C PRO A 124 -15.11 -16.21 -14.94
N TRP A 125 -15.57 -15.70 -13.79
CA TRP A 125 -15.30 -14.32 -13.44
C TRP A 125 -13.79 -14.11 -13.55
N THR A 126 -13.37 -13.06 -14.24
CA THR A 126 -11.96 -12.72 -14.42
C THR A 126 -11.73 -11.36 -13.81
N GLU A 127 -10.75 -11.28 -12.90
CA GLU A 127 -10.28 -9.99 -12.39
C GLU A 127 -9.75 -9.16 -13.55
N ARG A 128 -10.25 -7.93 -13.69
CA ARG A 128 -9.87 -7.02 -14.79
C ARG A 128 -8.71 -6.09 -14.41
N GLY A 129 -8.03 -6.35 -13.31
CA GLY A 129 -7.09 -5.41 -12.68
C GLY A 129 -5.72 -5.99 -12.36
N PRO A 130 -4.76 -5.13 -11.99
CA PRO A 130 -3.45 -5.57 -11.55
C PRO A 130 -3.55 -6.40 -10.26
N TYR A 131 -3.03 -7.62 -10.25
CA TYR A 131 -3.04 -8.48 -9.05
C TYR A 131 -2.18 -7.96 -7.88
N ARG A 132 -1.24 -7.06 -8.15
CA ARG A 132 -0.25 -6.58 -7.17
C ARG A 132 -0.31 -5.08 -6.91
N VAL A 133 -1.31 -4.40 -7.48
CA VAL A 133 -1.49 -2.95 -7.31
C VAL A 133 -2.93 -2.71 -6.88
N GLY A 134 -3.10 -2.27 -5.64
CA GLY A 134 -4.40 -1.81 -5.15
C GLY A 134 -4.76 -0.44 -5.72
N GLY A 135 -6.07 -0.18 -5.83
CA GLY A 135 -6.58 1.17 -6.10
C GLY A 135 -6.44 2.10 -4.88
N ARG A 136 -7.17 3.21 -4.88
CA ARG A 136 -7.20 4.12 -3.72
C ARG A 136 -7.83 3.42 -2.51
N THR A 137 -7.02 3.20 -1.47
CA THR A 137 -7.43 2.64 -0.17
C THR A 137 -7.54 3.75 0.85
N ARG A 138 -8.68 3.85 1.55
CA ARG A 138 -8.94 4.87 2.59
C ARG A 138 -8.59 4.42 4.00
N ALA A 139 -8.74 3.12 4.27
CA ALA A 139 -8.48 2.58 5.60
C ALA A 139 -7.79 1.24 5.50
N ILE A 140 -6.89 0.98 6.44
CA ILE A 140 -6.28 -0.32 6.68
C ILE A 140 -6.34 -0.58 8.18
N MET A 141 -6.87 -1.75 8.57
CA MET A 141 -7.01 -2.14 9.97
C MET A 141 -6.45 -3.55 10.16
N PHE A 142 -5.48 -3.69 11.06
CA PHE A 142 -5.05 -5.00 11.55
C PHE A 142 -6.13 -5.56 12.46
N ASP A 143 -6.47 -6.84 12.30
CA ASP A 143 -7.48 -7.48 13.16
C ASP A 143 -6.97 -7.56 14.61
N PRO A 144 -7.61 -6.87 15.57
CA PRO A 144 -7.19 -6.93 16.97
C PRO A 144 -7.38 -8.32 17.60
N ASN A 145 -8.21 -9.18 17.01
CA ASN A 145 -8.44 -10.54 17.50
C ASN A 145 -7.49 -11.57 16.89
N ASP A 146 -6.68 -11.20 15.89
CA ASP A 146 -5.71 -12.10 15.29
C ASP A 146 -4.38 -12.06 16.03
N GLN A 147 -4.13 -13.08 16.85
CA GLN A 147 -2.88 -13.25 17.59
C GLN A 147 -1.64 -13.38 16.68
N THR A 148 -1.83 -13.75 15.40
CA THR A 148 -0.71 -13.86 14.45
C THR A 148 -0.34 -12.53 13.80
N GLY A 149 -1.22 -11.52 13.89
CA GLY A 149 -1.04 -10.21 13.25
C GLY A 149 -0.96 -10.25 11.73
N LYS A 150 -1.50 -11.31 11.10
CA LYS A 150 -1.44 -11.52 9.64
C LYS A 150 -2.72 -11.11 8.93
N ARG A 151 -3.82 -10.97 9.65
CA ARG A 151 -5.10 -10.52 9.10
C ARG A 151 -5.17 -9.00 9.09
N VAL A 152 -5.49 -8.48 7.91
CA VAL A 152 -5.65 -7.05 7.64
C VAL A 152 -6.91 -6.85 6.81
N PHE A 153 -7.72 -5.88 7.21
CA PHE A 153 -8.85 -5.38 6.45
C PHE A 153 -8.43 -4.10 5.72
N ALA A 154 -8.85 -3.94 4.48
CA ALA A 154 -8.63 -2.74 3.69
C ALA A 154 -9.98 -2.25 3.15
N GLY A 155 -10.24 -0.95 3.29
CA GLY A 155 -11.42 -0.29 2.72
C GLY A 155 -11.03 0.52 1.49
N GLY A 156 -11.54 0.12 0.33
CA GLY A 156 -11.37 0.81 -0.94
C GLY A 156 -12.42 1.89 -1.16
N VAL A 157 -12.15 2.83 -2.06
CA VAL A 157 -13.12 3.92 -2.37
C VAL A 157 -14.24 3.46 -3.28
N SER A 158 -13.95 2.63 -4.27
CA SER A 158 -14.89 2.23 -5.33
C SER A 158 -15.14 0.73 -5.39
N GLY A 159 -14.59 -0.05 -4.45
CA GLY A 159 -14.59 -1.51 -4.50
C GLY A 159 -14.96 -2.21 -3.19
N GLY A 160 -15.38 -1.44 -2.17
CA GLY A 160 -15.53 -1.93 -0.79
C GLY A 160 -14.24 -1.81 0.01
#